data_AF-A0A4U0SWY5-F1
#
_entry.id   AF-A0A4U0SWY5-F1
#
_cell.length_a   1.000
_cell.length_b   1.000
_cell.length_c   1.000
_cell.angle_alpha   90.00
_cell.angle_beta   90.00
_cell.angle_gamma   90.00
#
_symmetry.space_group_name_H-M   'P 1'
#
loop_
_entity.id
_entity.type
_entity.pdbx_description
1 polymer ?
#
loop_
_entity_poly.entity_id
_entity_poly.type
_entity_poly.pdbx_seq_one_letter_code
_entity_poly.pdbx_strand_id
1 'polypeptide(L)'
;MTSVTEIPFTDSDLSGLLPAVGAESPADPGMFDDSFGQLDLDSLARTEIATRVAARWGVDIEDQLTPDTTPAEVRRLALRAVNER
;
A
#
# COMPACT_ATOMS: atom_id res chain seq x y z
N MET A 1 30.60 -3.12 -4.76
CA MET A 1 29.53 -2.12 -4.55
C MET A 1 28.26 -2.72 -5.14
N THR A 2 27.46 -3.38 -4.31
CA THR A 2 26.21 -3.99 -4.77
C THR A 2 25.21 -2.85 -4.95
N SER A 3 24.84 -2.55 -6.19
CA SER A 3 23.71 -1.67 -6.45
C SER A 3 22.48 -2.40 -5.89
N VAL A 4 21.88 -1.87 -4.84
CA VAL A 4 20.58 -2.33 -4.38
C VAL A 4 19.62 -1.93 -5.48
N THR A 5 19.15 -2.88 -6.28
CA THR A 5 18.01 -2.64 -7.16
C THR A 5 16.83 -2.33 -6.24
N GLU A 6 16.44 -1.07 -6.14
CA GLU A 6 15.20 -0.69 -5.49
C GLU A 6 14.07 -1.43 -6.17
N ILE A 7 13.40 -2.32 -5.43
CA ILE A 7 12.26 -3.07 -5.95
C ILE A 7 11.15 -2.03 -6.17
N PRO A 8 10.65 -1.81 -7.39
CA PRO A 8 9.59 -0.85 -7.61
C PRO A 8 8.30 -1.32 -6.91
N PHE A 9 7.56 -0.39 -6.31
CA PHE A 9 6.22 -0.67 -5.78
C PHE A 9 5.22 -0.68 -6.95
N THR A 10 4.60 -1.84 -7.22
CA THR A 10 3.73 -2.07 -8.37
C THR A 10 2.29 -2.44 -7.99
N ASP A 11 1.39 -2.42 -8.97
CA ASP A 11 -0.01 -2.86 -8.79
C ASP A 11 -0.09 -4.34 -8.43
N SER A 12 0.87 -5.14 -8.87
CA SER A 12 1.00 -6.54 -8.44
C SER A 12 1.30 -6.65 -6.95
N ASP A 13 2.10 -5.74 -6.38
CA ASP A 13 2.33 -5.71 -4.93
C ASP A 13 1.05 -5.34 -4.17
N LEU A 14 0.28 -4.35 -4.65
CA LEU A 14 -1.03 -4.01 -4.08
C LEU A 14 -2.01 -5.17 -4.15
N SER A 15 -2.08 -5.85 -5.29
CA SER A 15 -3.00 -6.98 -5.50
C SER A 15 -2.73 -8.16 -4.56
N GLY A 16 -1.47 -8.37 -4.16
CA GLY A 16 -1.14 -9.37 -3.14
C GLY A 16 -1.36 -8.87 -1.70
N LEU A 17 -1.22 -7.57 -1.47
CA LEU A 17 -1.28 -6.96 -0.16
C LEU A 17 -2.72 -6.77 0.33
N LEU A 18 -3.65 -6.36 -0.55
CA LEU A 18 -5.04 -6.08 -0.20
C LEU A 18 -5.80 -7.30 0.35
N PRO A 19 -5.75 -8.50 -0.28
CA PRO A 19 -6.35 -9.71 0.31
C PRO A 19 -5.74 -10.09 1.65
N ALA A 20 -4.43 -9.88 1.81
CA ALA A 20 -3.71 -10.21 3.03
C ALA A 20 -4.05 -9.28 4.20
N VAL A 21 -4.81 -8.20 3.98
CA VAL A 21 -5.35 -7.32 5.02
C VAL A 21 -6.88 -7.37 5.12
N GLY A 22 -7.52 -8.32 4.44
CA GLY A 22 -8.96 -8.55 4.53
C GLY A 22 -9.81 -7.88 3.45
N ALA A 23 -9.21 -7.28 2.42
CA ALA A 23 -9.98 -6.84 1.26
C ALA A 23 -10.59 -8.06 0.55
N GLU A 24 -11.85 -7.97 0.11
CA GLU A 24 -12.39 -8.96 -0.82
C GLU A 24 -11.49 -8.99 -2.08
N SER A 25 -11.28 -10.19 -2.62
CA SER A 25 -10.25 -10.45 -3.63
C SER A 25 -10.31 -9.43 -4.78
N PRO A 26 -9.16 -8.94 -5.28
CA PRO A 26 -9.05 -7.97 -6.37
C PRO A 26 -9.48 -8.60 -7.70
N ALA A 27 -10.78 -8.81 -7.88
CA ALA A 27 -11.36 -9.21 -9.15
C ALA A 27 -11.76 -7.99 -10.00
N ASP A 28 -11.93 -6.82 -9.36
CA ASP A 28 -12.30 -5.57 -10.02
C ASP A 28 -11.12 -4.58 -10.05
N PRO A 29 -10.63 -4.18 -11.24
CA PRO A 29 -9.63 -3.12 -11.40
C PRO A 29 -10.02 -1.79 -10.73
N GLY A 30 -11.32 -1.51 -10.57
CA GLY A 30 -11.83 -0.28 -9.93
C GLY A 30 -11.48 -0.16 -8.45
N MET A 31 -11.15 -1.28 -7.78
CA MET A 31 -10.87 -1.26 -6.34
C MET A 31 -9.67 -0.41 -5.95
N PHE A 32 -8.72 -0.19 -6.88
CA PHE A 32 -7.52 0.60 -6.57
C PHE A 32 -7.83 2.09 -6.43
N ASP A 33 -8.97 2.52 -6.96
CA ASP A 33 -9.49 3.88 -6.85
C ASP A 33 -10.53 4.04 -5.72
N ASP A 34 -11.03 2.93 -5.18
CA ASP A 34 -11.89 2.96 -4.00
C ASP A 34 -11.10 3.29 -2.73
N SER A 35 -11.71 4.07 -1.84
CA SER A 35 -11.12 4.36 -0.54
C SER A 35 -11.12 3.13 0.35
N PHE A 36 -10.19 3.09 1.31
CA PHE A 36 -10.17 2.05 2.34
C PHE A 36 -11.50 1.93 3.08
N GLY A 37 -12.20 3.04 3.34
CA GLY A 37 -13.54 3.01 3.91
C GLY A 37 -14.58 2.32 3.01
N GLN A 38 -14.49 2.48 1.70
CA GLN A 38 -15.37 1.78 0.74
C GLN A 38 -15.03 0.30 0.60
N LEU A 39 -13.77 -0.07 0.84
CA LEU A 39 -13.27 -1.44 0.81
C LEU A 39 -13.42 -2.18 2.16
N ASP A 40 -14.11 -1.56 3.13
CA ASP A 40 -14.24 -2.06 4.51
C ASP A 40 -12.90 -2.37 5.19
N LEU A 41 -11.84 -1.64 4.81
CA LEU A 41 -10.50 -1.74 5.41
C LEU A 41 -10.41 -0.84 6.64
N ASP A 42 -10.48 -1.51 7.79
CA ASP A 42 -10.40 -0.87 9.09
C ASP A 42 -8.99 -0.36 9.44
N SER A 43 -8.84 0.21 10.64
CA SER A 43 -7.55 0.72 11.12
C SER A 43 -6.48 -0.37 11.21
N LEU A 44 -6.84 -1.60 11.58
CA LEU A 44 -5.89 -2.70 11.70
C LEU A 44 -5.37 -3.08 10.31
N ALA A 45 -6.27 -3.17 9.32
CA ALA A 45 -5.90 -3.39 7.94
C ALA A 45 -4.90 -2.31 7.47
N ARG A 46 -5.20 -1.02 7.69
CA ARG A 46 -4.29 0.09 7.30
C ARG A 46 -2.91 0.00 7.97
N THR A 47 -2.85 -0.29 9.26
CA THR A 47 -1.57 -0.49 9.97
C THR A 47 -0.79 -1.69 9.40
N GLU A 48 -1.46 -2.79 9.05
CA GLU A 48 -0.82 -3.92 8.37
C GLU A 48 -0.29 -3.57 6.97
N ILE A 49 -1.03 -2.75 6.21
CA ILE A 49 -0.55 -2.19 4.93
C ILE A 49 0.75 -1.43 5.17
N ALA A 50 0.75 -0.45 6.08
CA ALA A 50 1.92 0.37 6.38
C ALA A 50 3.11 -0.47 6.86
N THR A 51 2.88 -1.43 7.75
CA THR A 51 3.91 -2.33 8.27
C THR A 51 4.58 -3.13 7.15
N ARG A 52 3.81 -3.63 6.17
CA ARG A 52 4.36 -4.37 5.03
C ARG A 52 5.12 -3.47 4.07
N VAL A 53 4.64 -2.23 3.86
CA VAL A 53 5.38 -1.24 3.09
C VAL A 53 6.73 -0.93 3.76
N ALA A 54 6.73 -0.68 5.06
CA ALA A 54 7.94 -0.43 5.84
C ALA A 54 8.90 -1.63 5.81
N ALA A 55 8.40 -2.85 5.97
CA ALA A 55 9.23 -4.05 5.94
C ALA A 55 9.94 -4.28 4.59
N ARG A 56 9.27 -3.93 3.48
CA ARG A 56 9.76 -4.21 2.12
C ARG A 56 10.57 -3.07 1.49
N TRP A 57 10.19 -1.82 1.76
CA TRP A 57 10.83 -0.62 1.18
C TRP A 57 11.52 0.27 2.22
N GLY A 58 11.38 -0.04 3.51
CA GLY A 58 11.99 0.70 4.62
C GLY A 58 11.44 2.11 4.82
N VAL A 59 10.26 2.41 4.28
CA VAL A 59 9.58 3.70 4.41
C VAL A 59 8.34 3.57 5.29
N ASP A 60 8.15 4.55 6.16
CA ASP A 60 6.96 4.62 7.00
C ASP A 60 5.95 5.59 6.38
N ILE A 61 4.73 5.09 6.18
CA ILE A 61 3.61 5.86 5.60
C ILE A 61 2.36 5.77 6.47
N GLU A 62 2.43 5.17 7.68
CA GLU A 62 1.26 4.87 8.50
C GLU A 62 0.41 6.11 8.80
N ASP A 63 1.05 7.21 9.20
CA ASP A 63 0.39 8.48 9.53
C ASP A 63 -0.37 9.11 8.34
N GLN A 64 -0.09 8.65 7.11
CA GLN A 64 -0.72 9.14 5.88
C GLN A 64 -1.88 8.25 5.44
N LEU A 65 -2.07 7.07 6.06
CA LEU A 65 -3.14 6.13 5.69
C LEU A 65 -4.42 6.41 6.49
N THR A 66 -5.31 7.18 5.86
CA THR A 66 -6.65 7.50 6.38
C THR A 66 -7.73 6.60 5.76
N PRO A 67 -8.98 6.59 6.29
CA PRO A 67 -10.10 5.91 5.62
C PRO A 67 -10.34 6.37 4.18
N ASP A 68 -9.99 7.62 3.85
CA ASP A 68 -10.16 8.21 2.51
C ASP A 68 -9.02 7.85 1.55
N THR A 69 -7.97 7.19 2.05
CA THR A 69 -6.83 6.78 1.23
C THR A 69 -7.22 5.61 0.33
N THR A 70 -6.78 5.64 -0.93
CA THR A 70 -7.00 4.56 -1.88
C THR A 70 -5.73 3.70 -2.01
N PRO A 71 -5.84 2.43 -2.44
CA PRO A 71 -4.65 1.63 -2.75
C PRO A 71 -3.70 2.28 -3.76
N ALA A 72 -4.23 2.98 -4.78
CA ALA A 72 -3.40 3.72 -5.73
C ALA A 72 -2.62 4.86 -5.07
N GLU A 73 -3.21 5.50 -4.04
CA GLU A 73 -2.53 6.53 -3.26
C GLU A 73 -1.42 5.93 -2.39
N VAL A 74 -1.59 4.74 -1.81
CA VAL A 74 -0.52 4.01 -1.09
C VAL A 74 0.72 3.87 -1.97
N ARG A 75 0.55 3.48 -3.24
CA ARG A 75 1.66 3.37 -4.20
C ARG A 75 2.38 4.71 -4.35
N ARG A 76 1.64 5.80 -4.51
CA ARG A 76 2.23 7.13 -4.67
C ARG A 76 2.98 7.57 -3.42
N LEU A 77 2.40 7.34 -2.24
CA LEU A 77 3.01 7.65 -0.95
C LEU A 77 4.31 6.86 -0.74
N ALA A 78 4.29 5.55 -1.00
CA ALA A 78 5.46 4.69 -0.89
C ALA A 78 6.57 5.12 -1.86
N LEU A 79 6.24 5.34 -3.14
CA LEU A 79 7.20 5.79 -4.15
C LEU A 79 7.80 7.16 -3.80
N ARG A 80 6.95 8.10 -3.35
CA ARG A 80 7.40 9.42 -2.89
C ARG A 80 8.36 9.28 -1.72
N ALA A 81 7.98 8.52 -0.69
CA ALA A 81 8.78 8.33 0.51
C ALA A 81 10.13 7.66 0.19
N VAL A 82 10.17 6.72 -0.76
CA VAL A 82 11.42 6.09 -1.25
C VAL A 82 12.33 7.12 -1.92
N ASN A 83 11.78 7.96 -2.80
CA ASN A 83 12.54 9.00 -3.51
C ASN A 83 13.05 10.14 -2.61
N GLU A 84 12.44 10.34 -1.44
CA GLU A 84 12.79 11.38 -0.47
C GLU A 84 13.80 10.90 0.60
N ARG A 85 14.25 9.63 0.55
CA ARG A 85 15.30 9.09 1.45
C ARG A 85 16.70 9.52 1.03
#